data_AF-A0A8I1T4M8-F1
#
_entry.id   AF-A0A8I1T4M8-F1
#
_cell.length_a   1.000
_cell.length_b   1.000
_cell.length_c   1.000
_cell.angle_alpha   90.00
_cell.angle_beta   90.00
_cell.angle_gamma   90.00
#
_symmetry.space_group_name_H-M   'P 1'
#
loop_
_entity.id
_entity.type
_entity.pdbx_description
1 polymer ?
#
loop_
_entity_poly.entity_id
_entity_poly.type
_entity_poly.pdbx_seq_one_letter_code
_entity_poly.pdbx_strand_id
1 'polypeptide(L)'
;MGKASRAKGEIVGAAVLAAILAVFLFTFSSTALAASIVNQGAPPPKVSKVDGSGVSSVVFRQSASTDRFWTRERLLSAKPADNQPPAASFDLPDFSADATASAATGDFTPGNVTDFPQRIQGKIFFKLGDAVYSCSGTVVDSAEQNVVFTAGHCLFDQTEHRYVDKLVFIPGYENGTAPFKAPLDVIDAASGKVPDQWINSGTNSYDIAVIGLSQPVQKALGSRQIAFDLNPALSKTKGREYTIYGYPSQPSNLYNGEVLRGCQVAFSGFDNSSGNITPYPMSGNPCLMQQGASGGGWITLGNYLNSVVSYGYCDDLPNTCGFIFGPYFSNAAKSLYVTAGGSPAPTIKLVKSPPKVVRKRAVTFKFKGSAATLLGFVCKLDGQKKVNCASKISIKRLRPGKHTLKAWAVDQTGHMSKKKVVRRFRVVVPRR
;
A
#
# COMPACT_ATOMS: atom_id res chain seq x y z
N MET A 1 -82.12 42.63 11.81
CA MET A 1 -81.67 43.89 12.45
C MET A 1 -80.22 44.13 12.05
N GLY A 2 -79.79 45.38 11.77
CA GLY A 2 -78.55 45.71 11.05
C GLY A 2 -78.70 45.55 9.52
N LYS A 3 -78.53 46.53 8.60
CA LYS A 3 -77.86 47.86 8.56
C LYS A 3 -76.35 47.79 8.83
N ALA A 4 -75.42 48.40 8.07
CA ALA A 4 -75.44 49.19 6.82
C ALA A 4 -73.99 49.16 6.18
N SER A 5 -73.75 49.16 4.85
CA SER A 5 -73.70 50.27 3.85
C SER A 5 -72.32 50.93 3.57
N ARG A 6 -71.92 50.97 2.26
CA ARG A 6 -71.04 51.94 1.55
C ARG A 6 -69.52 51.98 1.88
N ALA A 7 -68.60 52.41 0.98
CA ALA A 7 -68.70 52.91 -0.42
C ALA A 7 -67.36 52.80 -1.23
N LYS A 8 -67.48 52.82 -2.58
CA LYS A 8 -66.59 53.38 -3.65
C LYS A 8 -65.05 53.34 -3.41
N GLY A 9 -64.22 52.68 -4.24
CA GLY A 9 -63.98 53.03 -5.67
C GLY A 9 -62.49 52.83 -6.09
N GLU A 10 -61.91 53.24 -7.24
CA GLU A 10 -62.35 53.90 -8.51
C GLU A 10 -61.30 53.75 -9.67
N ILE A 11 -61.73 53.25 -10.87
CA ILE A 11 -61.34 53.57 -12.29
C ILE A 11 -59.87 53.47 -12.83
N VAL A 12 -59.75 53.08 -14.13
CA VAL A 12 -58.63 53.24 -15.13
C VAL A 12 -57.45 52.24 -15.01
N GLY A 13 -56.92 51.62 -16.08
CA GLY A 13 -57.23 51.71 -17.53
C GLY A 13 -56.46 50.66 -18.36
N ALA A 14 -56.71 50.59 -19.67
CA ALA A 14 -56.21 49.54 -20.56
C ALA A 14 -54.79 49.80 -21.12
N ALA A 15 -54.06 48.73 -21.42
CA ALA A 15 -52.85 48.75 -22.24
C ALA A 15 -52.82 47.56 -23.21
N VAL A 16 -52.49 47.83 -24.48
CA VAL A 16 -52.60 46.90 -25.62
C VAL A 16 -51.35 46.02 -25.74
N LEU A 17 -51.52 44.70 -25.95
CA LEU A 17 -50.42 43.82 -26.34
C LEU A 17 -50.17 43.91 -27.85
N ALA A 18 -49.00 44.41 -28.24
CA ALA A 18 -48.49 44.30 -29.61
C ALA A 18 -47.53 43.09 -29.71
N ALA A 19 -47.80 42.17 -30.63
CA ALA A 19 -46.96 41.00 -30.85
C ALA A 19 -45.78 41.33 -31.79
N ILE A 20 -44.54 41.15 -31.32
CA ILE A 20 -43.33 41.23 -32.14
C ILE A 20 -42.79 39.81 -32.37
N LEU A 21 -42.73 39.41 -33.64
CA LEU A 21 -42.27 38.07 -34.04
C LEU A 21 -40.72 38.03 -34.11
N ALA A 22 -40.07 37.62 -33.02
CA ALA A 22 -38.61 37.44 -32.99
C ALA A 22 -38.20 36.10 -33.60
N VAL A 23 -37.64 36.12 -34.83
CA VAL A 23 -37.08 34.93 -35.47
C VAL A 23 -35.73 34.57 -34.84
N PHE A 24 -35.74 33.60 -33.93
CA PHE A 24 -34.52 33.05 -33.33
C PHE A 24 -33.75 32.19 -34.34
N LEU A 25 -32.68 32.75 -34.91
CA LEU A 25 -31.64 32.00 -35.62
C LEU A 25 -30.86 31.10 -34.63
N PHE A 26 -31.37 29.87 -34.42
CA PHE A 26 -30.64 28.82 -33.70
C PHE A 26 -29.37 28.43 -34.46
N THR A 27 -28.25 29.05 -34.10
CA THR A 27 -26.93 28.59 -34.51
C THR A 27 -26.60 27.28 -33.78
N PHE A 28 -26.89 26.14 -34.42
CA PHE A 28 -26.43 24.83 -33.95
C PHE A 28 -24.91 24.77 -34.00
N SER A 29 -24.26 25.22 -32.92
CA SER A 29 -22.82 25.10 -32.72
C SER A 29 -22.48 23.62 -32.48
N SER A 30 -22.33 22.89 -33.58
CA SER A 30 -22.04 21.45 -33.58
C SER A 30 -20.64 21.22 -33.03
N THR A 31 -20.54 21.05 -31.71
CA THR A 31 -19.29 20.73 -31.02
C THR A 31 -18.80 19.37 -31.47
N ALA A 32 -17.93 19.37 -32.50
CA ALA A 32 -17.42 18.18 -33.15
C ALA A 32 -16.55 17.34 -32.19
N LEU A 33 -17.23 16.50 -31.42
CA LEU A 33 -16.73 15.66 -30.32
C LEU A 33 -15.34 15.08 -30.62
N ALA A 34 -14.33 15.57 -29.91
CA ALA A 34 -12.92 15.32 -30.21
C ALA A 34 -12.49 13.84 -30.14
N ALA A 35 -11.36 13.50 -30.77
CA ALA A 35 -10.81 12.15 -30.69
C ALA A 35 -10.45 11.81 -29.23
N SER A 36 -10.92 10.66 -28.75
CA SER A 36 -10.87 10.30 -27.32
C SER A 36 -10.44 8.85 -27.12
N ILE A 37 -9.64 8.62 -26.07
CA ILE A 37 -9.24 7.29 -25.61
C ILE A 37 -10.40 6.70 -24.80
N VAL A 38 -10.87 5.53 -25.22
CA VAL A 38 -11.90 4.74 -24.52
C VAL A 38 -11.25 3.48 -23.98
N ASN A 39 -11.22 3.35 -22.65
CA ASN A 39 -10.75 2.15 -21.98
C ASN A 39 -11.72 0.98 -22.21
N GLN A 40 -11.19 -0.24 -22.33
CA GLN A 40 -12.01 -1.44 -22.37
C GLN A 40 -11.58 -2.39 -21.26
N GLY A 41 -12.45 -2.52 -20.24
CA GLY A 41 -12.17 -3.15 -18.95
C GLY A 41 -12.51 -2.18 -17.82
N ALA A 42 -12.27 -2.61 -16.57
CA ALA A 42 -12.40 -1.74 -15.40
C ALA A 42 -11.52 -0.48 -15.57
N PRO A 43 -11.96 0.69 -15.07
CA PRO A 43 -11.10 1.87 -15.05
C PRO A 43 -9.83 1.56 -14.22
N PRO A 44 -8.63 1.89 -14.72
CA PRO A 44 -7.41 1.76 -13.92
C PRO A 44 -7.53 2.62 -12.65
N PRO A 45 -7.01 2.18 -11.49
CA PRO A 45 -7.09 2.95 -10.27
C PRO A 45 -6.52 4.36 -10.41
N LYS A 46 -7.00 5.28 -9.56
CA LYS A 46 -6.44 6.64 -9.50
C LYS A 46 -5.03 6.55 -8.94
N VAL A 47 -4.04 6.73 -9.80
CA VAL A 47 -2.64 6.87 -9.39
C VAL A 47 -2.42 8.26 -8.81
N SER A 48 -2.57 8.39 -7.49
CA SER A 48 -2.00 9.53 -6.77
C SER A 48 -0.49 9.32 -6.73
N LYS A 49 0.29 10.24 -7.33
CA LYS A 49 1.74 10.23 -7.17
C LYS A 49 2.01 10.64 -5.71
N VAL A 50 2.55 9.71 -4.94
CA VAL A 50 3.07 10.00 -3.60
C VAL A 50 4.53 10.41 -3.76
N ASP A 51 4.95 11.46 -3.07
CA ASP A 51 6.36 11.82 -2.94
C ASP A 51 6.87 11.45 -1.53
N GLY A 52 8.19 11.55 -1.33
CA GLY A 52 8.82 11.18 -0.07
C GLY A 52 8.58 12.17 1.08
N SER A 53 7.61 13.07 0.98
CA SER A 53 7.23 13.96 2.09
C SER A 53 6.56 13.15 3.22
N GLY A 54 6.69 13.64 4.45
CA GLY A 54 6.16 12.95 5.62
C GLY A 54 6.98 11.73 6.06
N VAL A 55 8.27 11.65 5.70
CA VAL A 55 9.15 10.51 6.05
C VAL A 55 10.47 11.01 6.64
N SER A 56 10.67 10.71 7.91
CA SER A 56 11.93 10.87 8.60
C SER A 56 12.85 9.67 8.34
N SER A 57 14.15 9.93 8.31
CA SER A 57 15.17 8.93 7.95
C SER A 57 16.37 8.99 8.87
N VAL A 58 16.95 7.83 9.17
CA VAL A 58 18.25 7.67 9.82
C VAL A 58 19.20 6.90 8.90
N VAL A 59 20.48 7.27 8.94
CA VAL A 59 21.58 6.48 8.36
C VAL A 59 22.30 5.78 9.51
N PHE A 60 22.24 4.46 9.53
CA PHE A 60 22.96 3.67 10.51
C PHE A 60 24.42 3.59 10.09
N ARG A 61 25.33 4.10 10.93
CA ARG A 61 26.76 4.03 10.67
C ARG A 61 27.25 2.60 10.87
N GLN A 62 27.45 1.87 9.77
CA GLN A 62 28.21 0.64 9.80
C GLN A 62 29.57 0.89 10.46
N SER A 63 29.89 0.05 11.43
CA SER A 63 31.15 0.10 12.16
C SER A 63 31.52 -1.34 12.48
N ALA A 64 32.81 -1.66 12.47
CA ALA A 64 33.31 -3.01 12.81
C ALA A 64 32.94 -3.46 14.25
N SER A 65 32.30 -2.59 15.04
CA SER A 65 31.69 -2.93 16.32
C SER A 65 30.27 -3.49 16.23
N THR A 66 29.53 -3.37 15.11
CA THR A 66 28.22 -4.04 14.95
C THR A 66 28.41 -5.53 14.65
N ASP A 67 29.30 -5.88 13.72
CA ASP A 67 29.71 -7.26 13.39
C ASP A 67 30.11 -8.09 14.62
N ARG A 68 30.63 -7.43 15.66
CA ARG A 68 31.08 -8.04 16.92
C ARG A 68 30.13 -7.80 18.10
N PHE A 69 29.08 -6.99 17.92
CA PHE A 69 28.09 -6.74 18.98
C PHE A 69 27.14 -7.94 19.11
N TRP A 70 26.62 -8.44 17.99
CA TRP A 70 25.65 -9.54 17.99
C TRP A 70 26.31 -10.91 18.17
N THR A 71 26.52 -11.29 19.43
CA THR A 71 26.85 -12.66 19.83
C THR A 71 25.58 -13.50 19.94
N ARG A 72 25.69 -14.84 19.84
CA ARG A 72 24.57 -15.77 20.09
C ARG A 72 23.87 -15.49 21.43
N GLU A 73 24.64 -15.16 22.47
CA GLU A 73 24.13 -14.78 23.78
C GLU A 73 23.23 -13.53 23.72
N ARG A 74 23.66 -12.46 23.02
CA ARG A 74 22.84 -11.24 22.87
C ARG A 74 21.61 -11.43 21.98
N LEU A 75 21.65 -12.36 21.02
CA LEU A 75 20.48 -12.75 20.25
C LEU A 75 19.46 -13.46 21.16
N LEU A 76 19.91 -14.44 21.94
CA LEU A 76 19.06 -15.19 22.88
C LEU A 76 18.55 -14.34 24.06
N SER A 77 19.27 -13.29 24.45
CA SER A 77 18.84 -12.37 25.52
C SER A 77 17.93 -11.23 25.03
N ALA A 78 17.60 -11.16 23.74
CA ALA A 78 16.84 -10.06 23.18
C ALA A 78 15.36 -10.15 23.57
N LYS A 79 14.90 -9.15 24.33
CA LYS A 79 13.47 -9.01 24.69
C LYS A 79 12.64 -8.71 23.44
N PRO A 80 11.33 -8.98 23.38
CA PRO A 80 10.53 -8.38 22.32
C PRO A 80 10.56 -6.85 22.46
N ALA A 81 10.56 -6.15 21.34
CA ALA A 81 10.09 -4.77 21.33
C ALA A 81 8.58 -4.78 21.60
N ASP A 82 8.14 -3.86 22.46
CA ASP A 82 6.75 -3.73 22.87
C ASP A 82 6.25 -2.34 22.49
N ASN A 83 4.99 -2.27 22.07
CA ASN A 83 4.28 -1.05 21.75
C ASN A 83 2.93 -1.11 22.45
N GLN A 84 2.91 -0.58 23.68
CA GLN A 84 1.73 -0.53 24.51
C GLN A 84 0.62 0.27 23.80
N PRO A 85 -0.63 -0.24 23.75
CA PRO A 85 -1.74 0.52 23.18
C PRO A 85 -1.97 1.81 23.99
N PRO A 86 -2.51 2.88 23.35
CA PRO A 86 -2.77 4.13 24.06
C PRO A 86 -3.77 3.93 25.21
N ALA A 87 -3.34 4.27 26.42
CA ALA A 87 -4.11 4.07 27.65
C ALA A 87 -5.27 5.09 27.82
N ALA A 88 -6.37 4.92 27.07
CA ALA A 88 -7.64 5.62 27.33
C ALA A 88 -8.86 4.91 26.69
N SER A 89 -9.92 4.73 27.49
CA SER A 89 -11.30 4.39 27.10
C SER A 89 -11.48 3.32 26.00
N PHE A 90 -11.58 2.06 26.42
CA PHE A 90 -11.81 0.87 25.59
C PHE A 90 -13.22 0.77 24.97
N ASP A 91 -13.67 1.77 24.20
CA ASP A 91 -14.79 1.60 23.27
C ASP A 91 -14.28 0.93 21.98
N LEU A 92 -13.80 -0.32 22.13
CA LEU A 92 -13.33 -1.12 21.00
C LEU A 92 -14.53 -1.52 20.12
N PRO A 93 -14.43 -1.41 18.78
CA PRO A 93 -15.42 -1.97 17.88
C PRO A 93 -15.70 -3.44 18.15
N ASP A 94 -16.96 -3.86 17.97
CA ASP A 94 -17.31 -5.27 17.95
C ASP A 94 -16.77 -5.93 16.66
N PHE A 95 -15.54 -6.42 16.75
CA PHE A 95 -14.86 -7.16 15.67
C PHE A 95 -15.50 -8.53 15.36
N SER A 96 -16.55 -8.96 16.08
CA SER A 96 -17.28 -10.20 15.76
C SER A 96 -18.25 -10.02 14.59
N ALA A 97 -18.80 -8.82 14.40
CA ALA A 97 -19.81 -8.55 13.38
C ALA A 97 -19.29 -8.68 11.93
N ASP A 98 -18.00 -8.35 11.70
CA ASP A 98 -17.37 -8.42 10.39
C ASP A 98 -16.65 -9.75 10.11
N ALA A 99 -16.59 -10.67 11.09
CA ALA A 99 -15.92 -11.99 11.02
C ALA A 99 -16.64 -13.04 10.15
N THR A 100 -17.05 -12.61 8.96
CA THR A 100 -17.80 -13.39 7.93
C THR A 100 -16.91 -14.31 7.08
N ALA A 101 -15.60 -14.31 7.30
CA ALA A 101 -14.66 -15.28 6.73
C ALA A 101 -13.99 -16.03 7.88
N SER A 102 -14.08 -17.36 7.88
CA SER A 102 -13.36 -18.21 8.81
C SER A 102 -12.03 -18.62 8.19
N ALA A 103 -10.92 -18.19 8.79
CA ALA A 103 -9.62 -18.74 8.44
C ALA A 103 -9.47 -20.13 9.11
N ALA A 104 -9.10 -21.13 8.31
CA ALA A 104 -9.34 -22.53 8.66
C ALA A 104 -8.38 -23.14 9.70
N THR A 105 -7.26 -22.48 10.05
CA THR A 105 -6.18 -23.14 10.81
C THR A 105 -5.51 -22.33 11.93
N GLY A 106 -5.77 -21.03 12.08
CA GLY A 106 -5.11 -20.19 13.11
C GLY A 106 -3.58 -20.24 13.04
N ASP A 107 -2.94 -20.31 14.22
CA ASP A 107 -1.48 -20.38 14.40
C ASP A 107 -0.85 -21.67 13.85
N PHE A 108 0.31 -21.53 13.22
CA PHE A 108 1.09 -22.64 12.70
C PHE A 108 2.60 -22.36 12.80
N THR A 109 3.40 -23.42 12.71
CA THR A 109 4.85 -23.31 12.48
C THR A 109 5.08 -23.48 10.98
N PRO A 110 5.62 -22.48 10.27
CA PRO A 110 6.04 -22.65 8.88
C PRO A 110 7.08 -23.76 8.74
N GLY A 111 7.25 -24.28 7.52
CA GLY A 111 8.30 -25.24 7.22
C GLY A 111 9.72 -24.64 7.30
N ASN A 112 10.69 -25.39 6.81
CA ASN A 112 12.12 -25.05 6.80
C ASN A 112 12.40 -23.56 6.50
N VAL A 113 13.06 -22.89 7.45
CA VAL A 113 13.43 -21.47 7.37
C VAL A 113 14.36 -21.11 6.21
N THR A 114 15.05 -22.06 5.59
CA THR A 114 15.87 -21.81 4.39
C THR A 114 15.08 -21.83 3.08
N ASP A 115 13.82 -22.26 3.10
CA ASP A 115 12.98 -22.36 1.91
C ASP A 115 12.17 -21.07 1.66
N PHE A 116 11.63 -20.92 0.44
CA PHE A 116 10.74 -19.82 0.13
C PHE A 116 9.29 -20.24 0.41
N PRO A 117 8.48 -19.43 1.11
CA PRO A 117 8.70 -18.02 1.47
C PRO A 117 9.27 -17.75 2.87
N GLN A 118 9.74 -18.74 3.62
CA GLN A 118 10.19 -18.55 5.00
C GLN A 118 11.48 -17.73 5.11
N ARG A 119 12.46 -17.96 4.22
CA ARG A 119 13.77 -17.27 4.23
C ARG A 119 13.76 -15.76 4.02
N ILE A 120 12.64 -15.20 3.60
CA ILE A 120 12.46 -13.74 3.47
C ILE A 120 11.77 -13.12 4.70
N GLN A 121 11.36 -13.96 5.66
CA GLN A 121 10.94 -13.57 6.99
C GLN A 121 12.16 -13.65 7.90
N GLY A 122 12.55 -12.53 8.48
CA GLY A 122 13.72 -12.47 9.35
C GLY A 122 13.39 -11.86 10.70
N LYS A 123 14.21 -12.22 11.69
CA LYS A 123 14.16 -11.60 13.01
C LYS A 123 15.08 -10.37 12.97
N ILE A 124 14.57 -9.25 13.45
CA ILE A 124 15.29 -7.99 13.60
C ILE A 124 15.82 -7.94 15.02
N PHE A 125 17.03 -7.44 15.19
CA PHE A 125 17.63 -7.21 16.51
C PHE A 125 18.20 -5.80 16.58
N PHE A 126 18.03 -5.11 17.71
CA PHE A 126 18.52 -3.75 17.94
C PHE A 126 18.85 -3.49 19.42
N LYS A 127 19.57 -2.40 19.69
CA LYS A 127 19.87 -1.87 21.04
C LYS A 127 19.03 -0.62 21.29
N LEU A 128 18.45 -0.50 22.48
CA LEU A 128 17.81 0.70 23.01
C LEU A 128 18.18 0.80 24.50
N GLY A 129 18.48 2.00 25.00
CA GLY A 129 19.24 2.16 26.25
C GLY A 129 20.46 1.23 26.25
N ASP A 130 20.64 0.45 27.31
CA ASP A 130 21.62 -0.66 27.39
C ASP A 130 21.04 -2.06 27.20
N ALA A 131 19.75 -2.16 26.87
CA ALA A 131 19.08 -3.42 26.58
C ALA A 131 19.11 -3.76 25.08
N VAL A 132 18.91 -5.04 24.78
CA VAL A 132 18.76 -5.56 23.42
C VAL A 132 17.35 -6.10 23.22
N TYR A 133 16.81 -5.81 22.03
CA TYR A 133 15.42 -6.07 21.67
C TYR A 133 15.32 -6.78 20.33
N SER A 134 14.18 -7.40 20.08
CA SER A 134 13.88 -8.09 18.83
C SER A 134 12.48 -7.79 18.28
N CYS A 135 12.43 -7.77 16.96
CA CYS A 135 11.23 -7.63 16.13
C CYS A 135 11.26 -8.67 15.01
N SER A 136 10.27 -8.59 14.12
CA SER A 136 10.16 -9.35 12.88
C SER A 136 10.13 -8.41 11.67
N GLY A 137 10.50 -8.92 10.49
CA GLY A 137 10.39 -8.16 9.24
C GLY A 137 10.35 -9.04 8.00
N THR A 138 9.85 -8.47 6.90
CA THR A 138 9.66 -9.15 5.61
C THR A 138 10.42 -8.43 4.49
N VAL A 139 11.23 -9.17 3.72
CA VAL A 139 11.88 -8.66 2.50
C VAL A 139 10.83 -8.46 1.38
N VAL A 140 10.75 -7.25 0.82
CA VAL A 140 9.86 -6.90 -0.30
C VAL A 140 10.63 -6.45 -1.53
N ASP A 141 10.08 -6.71 -2.73
CA ASP A 141 10.68 -6.34 -4.01
C ASP A 141 11.04 -4.85 -4.05
N SER A 142 12.29 -4.51 -4.39
CA SER A 142 12.73 -3.12 -4.48
C SER A 142 13.81 -2.90 -5.54
N ALA A 143 13.96 -1.65 -5.97
CA ALA A 143 14.93 -1.24 -6.99
C ALA A 143 16.39 -1.56 -6.60
N GLU A 144 16.73 -1.44 -5.32
CA GLU A 144 18.06 -1.72 -4.75
C GLU A 144 18.19 -3.14 -4.15
N GLN A 145 17.12 -3.94 -4.20
CA GLN A 145 17.09 -5.33 -3.76
C GLN A 145 17.40 -5.58 -2.27
N ASN A 146 17.26 -4.56 -1.41
CA ASN A 146 17.74 -4.49 -0.03
C ASN A 146 16.66 -4.06 1.00
N VAL A 147 15.38 -4.02 0.62
CA VAL A 147 14.31 -3.44 1.45
C VAL A 147 13.59 -4.47 2.31
N VAL A 148 13.46 -4.17 3.61
CA VAL A 148 12.65 -4.92 4.60
C VAL A 148 11.59 -3.99 5.19
N PHE A 149 10.35 -4.45 5.25
CA PHE A 149 9.27 -3.80 6.00
C PHE A 149 9.17 -4.37 7.41
N THR A 150 8.85 -3.50 8.37
CA THR A 150 8.66 -3.80 9.79
C THR A 150 7.78 -2.71 10.44
N ALA A 151 7.61 -2.71 11.77
CA ALA A 151 6.82 -1.71 12.50
C ALA A 151 7.64 -0.45 12.82
N GLY A 152 6.96 0.67 13.10
CA GLY A 152 7.52 1.95 13.52
C GLY A 152 8.37 1.83 14.78
N HIS A 153 7.79 1.23 15.83
CA HIS A 153 8.42 1.01 17.13
C HIS A 153 9.67 0.10 17.07
N CYS A 154 9.82 -0.72 16.02
CA CYS A 154 11.03 -1.52 15.80
C CYS A 154 12.24 -0.68 15.34
N LEU A 155 12.02 0.58 14.91
CA LEU A 155 13.07 1.50 14.42
C LEU A 155 13.17 2.79 15.23
N PHE A 156 12.06 3.31 15.74
CA PHE A 156 11.98 4.57 16.46
C PHE A 156 11.18 4.37 17.76
N ASP A 157 11.86 4.53 18.89
CA ASP A 157 11.25 4.48 20.21
C ASP A 157 10.57 5.82 20.52
N GLN A 158 9.32 5.75 21.00
CA GLN A 158 8.50 6.90 21.35
C GLN A 158 8.89 7.49 22.72
N THR A 159 9.48 6.68 23.61
CA THR A 159 9.75 7.06 25.01
C THR A 159 11.07 7.84 25.14
N GLU A 160 12.16 7.30 24.61
CA GLU A 160 13.45 8.00 24.44
C GLU A 160 13.44 8.94 23.21
N HIS A 161 12.35 8.93 22.43
CA HIS A 161 12.08 9.77 21.25
C HIS A 161 13.22 9.78 20.22
N ARG A 162 13.75 8.60 19.90
CA ARG A 162 14.93 8.43 19.05
C ARG A 162 14.93 7.13 18.26
N TYR A 163 15.78 7.07 17.24
CA TYR A 163 16.07 5.82 16.55
C TYR A 163 16.89 4.86 17.41
N VAL A 164 16.62 3.57 17.21
CA VAL A 164 17.35 2.46 17.84
C VAL A 164 18.77 2.32 17.30
N ASP A 165 19.65 1.70 18.07
CA ASP A 165 21.05 1.46 17.69
C ASP A 165 21.29 0.01 17.24
N LYS A 166 22.42 -0.24 16.57
CA LYS A 166 22.93 -1.58 16.23
C LYS A 166 21.93 -2.50 15.49
N LEU A 167 21.03 -1.93 14.68
CA LEU A 167 19.98 -2.69 14.00
C LEU A 167 20.54 -3.67 12.96
N VAL A 168 20.22 -4.96 13.11
CA VAL A 168 20.51 -6.02 12.14
C VAL A 168 19.24 -6.82 11.78
N PHE A 169 19.26 -7.45 10.62
CA PHE A 169 18.23 -8.37 10.13
C PHE A 169 18.85 -9.76 9.88
N ILE A 170 18.26 -10.80 10.47
CA ILE A 170 18.68 -12.19 10.29
C ILE A 170 17.59 -12.94 9.50
N PRO A 171 17.78 -13.22 8.20
CA PRO A 171 16.80 -13.93 7.38
C PRO A 171 16.69 -15.40 7.78
N GLY A 172 15.46 -15.88 8.00
CA GLY A 172 15.21 -17.25 8.43
C GLY A 172 15.85 -17.62 9.77
N TYR A 173 16.04 -16.67 10.68
CA TYR A 173 16.57 -16.91 12.03
C TYR A 173 15.92 -18.12 12.70
N GLU A 174 16.72 -18.96 13.35
CA GLU A 174 16.21 -20.09 14.11
C GLU A 174 17.16 -20.45 15.27
N ASN A 175 16.62 -20.59 16.49
CA ASN A 175 17.29 -21.09 17.69
C ASN A 175 18.69 -20.47 17.94
N GLY A 176 18.78 -19.14 17.94
CA GLY A 176 20.01 -18.36 18.16
C GLY A 176 21.00 -18.41 16.99
N THR A 177 20.56 -18.81 15.79
CA THR A 177 21.41 -18.93 14.59
C THR A 177 20.84 -18.18 13.39
N ALA A 178 21.75 -17.73 12.53
CA ALA A 178 21.44 -17.47 11.14
C ALA A 178 21.72 -18.75 10.34
N PRO A 179 20.76 -19.30 9.56
CA PRO A 179 20.98 -20.54 8.82
C PRO A 179 21.76 -20.32 7.52
N PHE A 180 21.81 -19.09 7.03
CA PHE A 180 22.64 -18.70 5.88
C PHE A 180 24.08 -18.43 6.32
N LYS A 181 25.01 -18.51 5.37
CA LYS A 181 26.41 -18.11 5.58
C LYS A 181 26.62 -16.67 5.15
N ALA A 182 27.67 -16.04 5.68
CA ALA A 182 28.17 -14.75 5.22
C ALA A 182 28.20 -14.66 3.68
N PRO A 183 27.70 -13.56 3.09
CA PRO A 183 27.28 -12.33 3.77
C PRO A 183 25.80 -12.31 4.22
N LEU A 184 25.04 -13.40 4.08
CA LEU A 184 23.59 -13.43 4.34
C LEU A 184 23.21 -13.91 5.75
N ASP A 185 24.17 -14.08 6.63
CA ASP A 185 23.99 -14.52 8.02
C ASP A 185 23.41 -13.41 8.90
N VAL A 186 24.17 -12.34 9.15
CA VAL A 186 23.74 -11.20 9.97
C VAL A 186 23.90 -9.94 9.14
N ILE A 187 22.77 -9.32 8.76
CA ILE A 187 22.77 -8.24 7.78
C ILE A 187 22.52 -6.91 8.46
N ASP A 188 23.55 -6.06 8.51
CA ASP A 188 23.46 -4.67 8.95
C ASP A 188 22.36 -3.89 8.22
N ALA A 189 21.58 -3.11 8.97
CA ALA A 189 20.85 -2.00 8.39
C ALA A 189 21.80 -0.85 8.04
N ALA A 190 21.63 -0.26 6.86
CA ALA A 190 22.32 0.97 6.46
C ALA A 190 21.42 2.21 6.60
N SER A 191 20.10 2.04 6.52
CA SER A 191 19.16 3.13 6.83
C SER A 191 17.84 2.63 7.42
N GLY A 192 17.22 3.48 8.23
CA GLY A 192 15.86 3.31 8.74
C GLY A 192 14.97 4.46 8.30
N LYS A 193 13.68 4.21 8.10
CA LYS A 193 12.68 5.19 7.65
C LYS A 193 11.36 4.97 8.37
N VAL A 194 10.79 6.02 8.94
CA VAL A 194 9.48 6.02 9.62
C VAL A 194 8.65 7.23 9.15
N PRO A 195 7.31 7.17 9.16
CA PRO A 195 6.48 8.32 8.86
C PRO A 195 6.66 9.40 9.92
N ASP A 196 6.61 10.68 9.52
CA ASP A 196 6.66 11.80 10.48
C ASP A 196 5.46 11.74 11.45
N GLN A 197 4.32 11.18 11.03
CA GLN A 197 3.17 10.96 11.89
C GLN A 197 3.46 9.96 13.01
N TRP A 198 4.29 8.94 12.77
CA TRP A 198 4.73 8.02 13.83
C TRP A 198 5.51 8.79 14.89
N ILE A 199 6.60 9.46 14.49
CA ILE A 199 7.45 10.24 15.40
C ILE A 199 6.62 11.25 16.20
N ASN A 200 5.73 12.00 15.55
CA ASN A 200 5.02 13.11 16.21
C ASN A 200 3.83 12.70 17.10
N SER A 201 3.39 11.44 17.07
CA SER A 201 2.14 11.06 17.78
C SER A 201 2.08 9.66 18.38
N GLY A 202 3.00 8.74 18.04
CA GLY A 202 2.96 7.36 18.51
C GLY A 202 1.70 6.58 18.14
N THR A 203 0.86 7.07 17.22
CA THR A 203 -0.41 6.42 16.89
C THR A 203 -0.23 5.21 15.99
N ASN A 204 -0.90 4.11 16.34
CA ASN A 204 -0.78 2.82 15.65
C ASN A 204 -1.23 2.88 14.17
N SER A 205 -2.01 3.88 13.75
CA SER A 205 -2.31 4.14 12.32
C SER A 205 -1.06 4.36 11.45
N TYR A 206 0.08 4.72 12.07
CA TYR A 206 1.35 4.98 11.39
C TYR A 206 2.53 4.15 11.92
N ASP A 207 2.30 3.10 12.72
CA ASP A 207 3.35 2.20 13.27
C ASP A 207 3.93 1.27 12.19
N ILE A 208 4.54 1.86 11.18
CA ILE A 208 5.16 1.21 10.03
C ILE A 208 6.56 1.77 9.81
N ALA A 209 7.49 0.93 9.39
CA ALA A 209 8.84 1.35 9.07
C ALA A 209 9.43 0.55 7.91
N VAL A 210 10.50 1.10 7.35
CA VAL A 210 11.32 0.45 6.33
C VAL A 210 12.79 0.49 6.71
N ILE A 211 13.43 -0.67 6.64
CA ILE A 211 14.88 -0.83 6.72
C ILE A 211 15.42 -0.95 5.30
N GLY A 212 16.42 -0.14 4.98
CA GLY A 212 17.34 -0.40 3.87
C GLY A 212 18.56 -1.15 4.39
N LEU A 213 18.71 -2.41 4.01
CA LEU A 213 19.87 -3.23 4.35
C LEU A 213 21.12 -2.72 3.63
N SER A 214 22.28 -2.98 4.24
CA SER A 214 23.62 -2.65 3.74
C SER A 214 23.96 -3.27 2.37
N GLN A 215 23.21 -4.27 1.92
CA GLN A 215 23.49 -5.01 0.69
C GLN A 215 22.21 -5.57 0.03
N PRO A 216 22.25 -5.86 -1.28
CA PRO A 216 21.20 -6.60 -1.98
C PRO A 216 21.04 -8.04 -1.45
N VAL A 217 19.81 -8.43 -1.10
CA VAL A 217 19.47 -9.78 -0.60
C VAL A 217 18.50 -10.55 -1.51
N GLN A 218 17.69 -9.84 -2.29
CA GLN A 218 16.53 -10.43 -2.98
C GLN A 218 16.89 -11.41 -4.09
N LYS A 219 18.10 -11.34 -4.66
CA LYS A 219 18.57 -12.32 -5.62
C LYS A 219 18.75 -13.73 -5.01
N ALA A 220 19.14 -13.80 -3.73
CA ALA A 220 19.38 -15.06 -3.02
C ALA A 220 18.14 -15.51 -2.24
N LEU A 221 17.53 -14.60 -1.48
CA LEU A 221 16.38 -14.92 -0.63
C LEU A 221 15.05 -14.92 -1.41
N GLY A 222 14.95 -14.13 -2.48
CA GLY A 222 13.66 -13.75 -3.07
C GLY A 222 13.04 -12.54 -2.36
N SER A 223 11.75 -12.30 -2.60
CA SER A 223 11.00 -11.21 -1.98
C SER A 223 9.48 -11.44 -2.08
N ARG A 224 8.70 -10.72 -1.26
CA ARG A 224 7.26 -10.51 -1.52
C ARG A 224 7.04 -9.31 -2.43
N GLN A 225 5.90 -9.29 -3.11
CA GLN A 225 5.38 -8.04 -3.68
C GLN A 225 4.71 -7.25 -2.56
N ILE A 226 4.41 -5.98 -2.79
CA ILE A 226 3.71 -5.10 -1.84
C ILE A 226 2.41 -4.60 -2.46
N ALA A 227 1.35 -4.45 -1.68
CA ALA A 227 0.07 -3.92 -2.11
C ALA A 227 -0.38 -2.75 -1.22
N PHE A 228 -0.75 -1.65 -1.86
CA PHE A 228 -1.29 -0.46 -1.21
C PHE A 228 -2.75 -0.22 -1.59
N ASP A 229 -3.49 0.49 -0.75
CA ASP A 229 -4.92 0.81 -0.89
C ASP A 229 -5.86 -0.40 -1.09
N LEU A 230 -5.43 -1.60 -0.71
CA LEU A 230 -6.27 -2.80 -0.75
C LEU A 230 -7.21 -2.80 0.47
N ASN A 231 -8.42 -2.25 0.31
CA ASN A 231 -9.42 -2.24 1.38
C ASN A 231 -10.17 -3.59 1.44
N PRO A 232 -9.99 -4.41 2.50
CA PRO A 232 -10.66 -5.70 2.64
C PRO A 232 -12.19 -5.58 2.75
N ALA A 233 -12.71 -4.53 3.42
CA ALA A 233 -14.15 -4.32 3.63
C ALA A 233 -14.92 -4.00 2.33
N LEU A 234 -14.25 -3.54 1.28
CA LEU A 234 -14.87 -3.31 -0.04
C LEU A 234 -14.98 -4.59 -0.90
N SER A 235 -14.45 -5.71 -0.42
CA SER A 235 -14.36 -6.95 -1.18
C SER A 235 -15.24 -8.05 -0.59
N LYS A 236 -16.09 -8.68 -1.41
CA LYS A 236 -16.94 -9.78 -0.94
C LYS A 236 -16.22 -11.12 -0.79
N THR A 237 -15.08 -11.33 -1.46
CA THR A 237 -14.45 -12.67 -1.55
C THR A 237 -12.92 -12.68 -1.73
N LYS A 238 -12.23 -11.53 -1.81
CA LYS A 238 -10.78 -11.48 -2.13
C LYS A 238 -10.03 -10.47 -1.29
N GLY A 239 -8.83 -10.81 -0.83
CA GLY A 239 -8.01 -9.89 -0.05
C GLY A 239 -8.56 -9.63 1.36
N ARG A 240 -9.40 -10.53 1.87
CA ARG A 240 -9.87 -10.56 3.27
C ARG A 240 -9.15 -11.62 4.12
N GLU A 241 -8.29 -12.43 3.50
CA GLU A 241 -7.48 -13.45 4.16
C GLU A 241 -6.01 -13.02 4.14
N TYR A 242 -5.31 -13.27 5.23
CA TYR A 242 -3.90 -12.96 5.38
C TYR A 242 -3.16 -14.13 6.02
N THR A 243 -1.95 -14.40 5.54
CA THR A 243 -0.96 -15.20 6.27
C THR A 243 0.04 -14.24 6.91
N ILE A 244 0.02 -14.15 8.23
CA ILE A 244 0.95 -13.32 9.01
C ILE A 244 2.16 -14.19 9.39
N TYR A 245 3.35 -13.62 9.41
CA TYR A 245 4.59 -14.31 9.83
C TYR A 245 5.34 -13.46 10.85
N GLY A 246 5.92 -14.07 11.89
CA GLY A 246 6.73 -13.37 12.88
C GLY A 246 7.45 -14.30 13.87
N TYR A 247 8.20 -13.69 14.78
CA TYR A 247 8.96 -14.35 15.86
C TYR A 247 8.42 -13.94 17.24
N PRO A 248 7.17 -14.28 17.58
CA PRO A 248 6.58 -13.99 18.89
C PRO A 248 7.43 -14.61 20.01
N SER A 249 7.48 -13.96 21.17
CA SER A 249 8.28 -14.42 22.31
C SER A 249 7.64 -14.29 23.69
N GLN A 250 6.84 -13.26 23.94
CA GLN A 250 6.21 -12.99 25.24
C GLN A 250 4.87 -12.25 25.04
N PRO A 251 4.01 -12.16 26.08
CA PRO A 251 4.07 -12.87 27.36
C PRO A 251 3.66 -14.36 27.31
N SER A 252 3.01 -14.82 26.23
CA SER A 252 2.57 -16.22 26.10
C SER A 252 3.72 -17.23 26.10
N ASN A 253 3.62 -18.22 26.98
CA ASN A 253 4.57 -19.35 27.10
C ASN A 253 4.55 -20.33 25.90
N LEU A 254 3.65 -20.15 24.94
CA LEU A 254 3.62 -20.91 23.68
C LEU A 254 4.76 -20.50 22.73
N TYR A 255 5.36 -19.35 22.98
CA TYR A 255 6.42 -18.78 22.16
C TYR A 255 7.66 -18.44 23.00
N ASN A 256 8.79 -18.36 22.32
CA ASN A 256 10.10 -18.10 22.93
C ASN A 256 10.97 -17.15 22.08
N GLY A 257 10.46 -16.65 20.96
CA GLY A 257 11.19 -15.78 20.04
C GLY A 257 12.10 -16.49 19.04
N GLU A 258 12.27 -17.81 19.17
CA GLU A 258 13.37 -18.57 18.56
C GLU A 258 13.00 -19.33 17.29
N VAL A 259 11.71 -19.49 17.03
CA VAL A 259 11.20 -20.20 15.85
C VAL A 259 10.21 -19.30 15.13
N LEU A 260 10.32 -19.23 13.80
CA LEU A 260 9.35 -18.53 12.97
C LEU A 260 7.95 -19.13 13.20
N ARG A 261 6.95 -18.29 13.44
CA ARG A 261 5.54 -18.66 13.51
C ARG A 261 4.77 -17.96 12.41
N GLY A 262 3.54 -18.41 12.19
CA GLY A 262 2.58 -17.67 11.39
C GLY A 262 1.15 -17.92 11.82
N CYS A 263 0.25 -17.08 11.34
CA CYS A 263 -1.20 -17.20 11.54
C CYS A 263 -1.90 -17.16 10.18
N GLN A 264 -2.93 -17.98 10.00
CA GLN A 264 -3.93 -17.76 8.97
C GLN A 264 -5.10 -17.00 9.59
N VAL A 265 -5.29 -15.74 9.17
CA VAL A 265 -6.34 -14.86 9.69
C VAL A 265 -7.30 -14.40 8.60
N ALA A 266 -8.53 -14.12 9.00
CA ALA A 266 -9.47 -13.31 8.26
C ALA A 266 -9.50 -11.88 8.81
N PHE A 267 -9.83 -10.92 7.94
CA PHE A 267 -10.10 -9.53 8.32
C PHE A 267 -11.38 -9.44 9.17
N SER A 268 -11.23 -8.88 10.38
CA SER A 268 -12.27 -8.79 11.41
C SER A 268 -12.81 -7.38 11.64
N GLY A 269 -12.20 -6.35 11.04
CA GLY A 269 -12.67 -4.97 11.15
C GLY A 269 -11.53 -3.95 11.13
N PHE A 270 -11.90 -2.68 11.26
CA PHE A 270 -10.98 -1.56 11.44
C PHE A 270 -11.04 -1.07 12.88
N ASP A 271 -9.88 -0.78 13.47
CA ASP A 271 -9.79 -0.20 14.81
C ASP A 271 -9.84 1.33 14.76
N ASN A 272 -10.90 1.91 15.29
CA ASN A 272 -11.09 3.36 15.41
C ASN A 272 -11.01 3.84 16.87
N SER A 273 -10.56 3.01 17.82
CA SER A 273 -10.48 3.33 19.25
C SER A 273 -9.59 4.54 19.54
N SER A 274 -8.53 4.73 18.74
CA SER A 274 -7.65 5.91 18.74
C SER A 274 -8.31 7.18 18.14
N GLY A 275 -9.64 7.24 18.09
CA GLY A 275 -10.41 8.33 17.49
C GLY A 275 -10.34 8.38 15.96
N ASN A 276 -10.67 9.53 15.37
CA ASN A 276 -10.80 9.71 13.91
C ASN A 276 -9.46 9.79 13.14
N ILE A 277 -8.39 9.14 13.61
CA ILE A 277 -7.07 9.13 12.96
C ILE A 277 -7.07 8.12 11.81
N THR A 278 -7.43 8.59 10.62
CA THR A 278 -7.47 7.75 9.41
C THR A 278 -6.12 7.70 8.67
N PRO A 279 -5.79 6.57 8.01
CA PRO A 279 -6.57 5.34 7.96
C PRO A 279 -6.50 4.56 9.28
N TYR A 280 -7.60 3.90 9.64
CA TYR A 280 -7.65 3.02 10.80
C TYR A 280 -6.78 1.76 10.60
N PRO A 281 -6.09 1.26 11.63
CA PRO A 281 -5.48 -0.07 11.60
C PRO A 281 -6.51 -1.16 11.28
N MET A 282 -6.04 -2.24 10.66
CA MET A 282 -6.83 -3.44 10.37
C MET A 282 -6.66 -4.45 11.50
N SER A 283 -7.75 -5.12 11.85
CA SER A 283 -7.75 -6.28 12.76
C SER A 283 -7.88 -7.59 11.98
N GLY A 284 -7.21 -8.63 12.46
CA GLY A 284 -7.33 -9.99 11.93
C GLY A 284 -7.43 -11.05 13.04
N ASN A 285 -8.20 -12.11 12.78
CA ASN A 285 -8.47 -13.20 13.72
C ASN A 285 -8.58 -14.55 12.95
N PRO A 286 -8.17 -15.71 13.51
CA PRO A 286 -7.50 -15.90 14.81
C PRO A 286 -5.97 -15.91 14.69
N CYS A 287 -5.30 -15.17 15.57
CA CYS A 287 -3.84 -15.17 15.72
C CYS A 287 -3.44 -14.93 17.18
N LEU A 288 -2.70 -15.86 17.76
CA LEU A 288 -2.21 -15.82 19.14
C LEU A 288 -0.77 -15.27 19.25
N MET A 289 -0.13 -14.91 18.13
CA MET A 289 1.17 -14.24 18.14
C MET A 289 1.09 -12.87 18.84
N GLN A 290 1.94 -12.68 19.85
CA GLN A 290 2.04 -11.48 20.68
C GLN A 290 3.37 -10.74 20.44
N GLN A 291 3.95 -10.13 21.48
CA GLN A 291 5.15 -9.30 21.42
C GLN A 291 6.32 -10.04 20.74
N GLY A 292 7.12 -9.32 19.95
CA GLY A 292 8.20 -9.89 19.13
C GLY A 292 7.76 -10.34 17.73
N ALA A 293 6.48 -10.64 17.52
CA ALA A 293 5.92 -10.76 16.17
C ALA A 293 5.80 -9.40 15.46
N SER A 294 5.89 -8.29 16.21
CA SER A 294 5.96 -6.91 15.73
C SER A 294 6.81 -6.73 14.48
N GLY A 295 6.27 -6.01 13.50
CA GLY A 295 6.85 -5.82 12.17
C GLY A 295 6.72 -7.02 11.23
N GLY A 296 6.23 -8.15 11.71
CA GLY A 296 5.96 -9.35 10.93
C GLY A 296 4.94 -9.11 9.80
N GLY A 297 5.24 -9.57 8.59
CA GLY A 297 4.47 -9.19 7.41
C GLY A 297 3.13 -9.91 7.26
N TRP A 298 2.07 -9.14 7.01
CA TRP A 298 0.74 -9.65 6.66
C TRP A 298 0.66 -9.88 5.15
N ILE A 299 0.65 -11.14 4.72
CA ILE A 299 0.67 -11.53 3.31
C ILE A 299 -0.74 -11.89 2.84
N THR A 300 -1.28 -11.15 1.88
CA THR A 300 -2.56 -11.46 1.22
C THR A 300 -2.38 -11.80 -0.26
N LEU A 301 -3.43 -12.38 -0.85
CA LEU A 301 -3.47 -12.81 -2.27
C LEU A 301 -2.24 -13.67 -2.66
N GLY A 302 -1.76 -14.48 -1.72
CA GLY A 302 -0.63 -15.40 -1.85
C GLY A 302 0.78 -14.77 -1.87
N ASN A 303 0.93 -13.48 -2.17
CA ASN A 303 2.26 -12.88 -2.38
C ASN A 303 2.42 -11.38 -2.04
N TYR A 304 1.38 -10.70 -1.58
CA TYR A 304 1.42 -9.26 -1.34
C TYR A 304 1.50 -8.94 0.14
N LEU A 305 2.59 -8.34 0.59
CA LEU A 305 2.64 -7.63 1.85
C LEU A 305 1.63 -6.47 1.81
N ASN A 306 0.73 -6.40 2.78
CA ASN A 306 -0.31 -5.37 2.83
C ASN A 306 -0.56 -4.79 4.24
N SER A 307 0.14 -5.32 5.25
CA SER A 307 0.31 -4.71 6.57
C SER A 307 1.52 -5.32 7.28
N VAL A 308 1.83 -4.85 8.48
CA VAL A 308 2.78 -5.44 9.43
C VAL A 308 2.10 -5.59 10.79
N VAL A 309 2.48 -6.58 11.59
CA VAL A 309 2.08 -6.65 13.01
C VAL A 309 2.54 -5.40 13.73
N SER A 310 1.68 -4.78 14.52
CA SER A 310 1.98 -3.55 15.25
C SER A 310 1.64 -3.68 16.73
N TYR A 311 0.43 -4.13 17.08
CA TYR A 311 -0.04 -4.23 18.47
C TYR A 311 -1.14 -5.29 18.63
N GLY A 312 -1.53 -5.52 19.87
CA GLY A 312 -2.72 -6.28 20.27
C GLY A 312 -3.19 -5.82 21.66
N TYR A 313 -4.41 -6.18 22.03
CA TYR A 313 -5.02 -5.80 23.31
C TYR A 313 -5.05 -6.94 24.34
N CYS A 314 -4.49 -8.11 24.02
CA CYS A 314 -4.59 -9.33 24.84
C CYS A 314 -4.08 -9.17 26.28
N ASP A 315 -3.07 -8.31 26.50
CA ASP A 315 -2.45 -8.10 27.81
C ASP A 315 -3.36 -7.27 28.74
N ASP A 316 -4.09 -6.28 28.22
CA ASP A 316 -5.07 -5.45 28.97
C ASP A 316 -6.49 -6.04 28.97
N LEU A 317 -6.85 -6.73 27.88
CA LEU A 317 -8.20 -7.23 27.58
C LEU A 317 -8.12 -8.69 27.10
N PRO A 318 -8.08 -9.68 28.02
CA PRO A 318 -7.90 -11.09 27.66
C PRO A 318 -8.96 -11.70 26.72
N ASN A 319 -10.14 -11.09 26.63
CA ASN A 319 -11.18 -11.46 25.65
C ASN A 319 -10.84 -11.08 24.20
N THR A 320 -9.80 -10.26 23.99
CA THR A 320 -9.26 -9.89 22.67
C THR A 320 -8.07 -10.74 22.24
N CYS A 321 -7.62 -11.69 23.07
CA CYS A 321 -6.60 -12.65 22.66
C CYS A 321 -7.08 -13.46 21.44
N GLY A 322 -6.26 -13.52 20.39
CA GLY A 322 -6.67 -14.03 19.08
C GLY A 322 -6.90 -12.93 18.03
N PHE A 323 -7.02 -11.66 18.43
CA PHE A 323 -6.98 -10.52 17.51
C PHE A 323 -5.57 -9.92 17.45
N ILE A 324 -5.11 -9.67 16.22
CA ILE A 324 -3.83 -9.02 15.94
C ILE A 324 -4.07 -7.82 15.03
N PHE A 325 -3.33 -6.73 15.24
CA PHE A 325 -3.57 -5.46 14.57
C PHE A 325 -2.37 -5.01 13.75
N GLY A 326 -2.65 -4.37 12.62
CA GLY A 326 -1.63 -3.91 11.68
C GLY A 326 -2.06 -2.64 10.92
N PRO A 327 -1.17 -1.68 10.64
CA PRO A 327 -1.55 -0.41 10.05
C PRO A 327 -1.98 -0.58 8.57
N TYR A 328 -2.95 0.20 8.13
CA TYR A 328 -3.44 0.13 6.75
C TYR A 328 -2.47 0.77 5.75
N PHE A 329 -1.97 -0.02 4.80
CA PHE A 329 -0.98 0.42 3.80
C PHE A 329 -1.56 1.40 2.76
N SER A 330 -1.61 2.68 3.14
CA SER A 330 -2.01 3.81 2.29
C SER A 330 -0.82 4.70 1.91
N ASN A 331 -0.99 6.03 1.91
CA ASN A 331 0.02 7.00 1.50
C ASN A 331 1.29 6.95 2.36
N ALA A 332 1.20 6.77 3.69
CA ALA A 332 2.40 6.69 4.54
C ALA A 332 3.30 5.49 4.14
N ALA A 333 2.70 4.30 3.94
CA ALA A 333 3.43 3.12 3.47
C ALA A 333 3.98 3.30 2.04
N LYS A 334 3.28 4.02 1.16
CA LYS A 334 3.80 4.39 -0.17
C LYS A 334 4.97 5.36 -0.07
N SER A 335 4.90 6.40 0.77
CA SER A 335 5.99 7.35 0.98
C SER A 335 7.24 6.62 1.47
N LEU A 336 7.10 5.75 2.47
CA LEU A 336 8.20 4.88 2.94
C LEU A 336 8.80 4.06 1.81
N TYR A 337 7.97 3.35 1.03
CA TYR A 337 8.45 2.51 -0.07
C TYR A 337 9.15 3.33 -1.17
N VAL A 338 8.62 4.50 -1.54
CA VAL A 338 9.22 5.43 -2.52
C VAL A 338 10.56 5.97 -2.03
N THR A 339 10.62 6.43 -0.78
CA THR A 339 11.85 6.96 -0.16
C THR A 339 12.90 5.86 0.06
N ALA A 340 12.49 4.59 0.14
CA ALA A 340 13.35 3.41 0.10
C ALA A 340 13.68 2.91 -1.33
N GLY A 341 13.50 3.75 -2.36
CA GLY A 341 13.84 3.46 -3.76
C GLY A 341 12.71 2.86 -4.60
N GLY A 342 11.64 2.37 -3.97
CA GLY A 342 10.44 1.83 -4.61
C GLY A 342 10.69 0.57 -5.44
N SER A 343 9.77 0.26 -6.35
CA SER A 343 9.89 -0.90 -7.25
C SER A 343 10.85 -0.63 -8.42
N PRO A 344 11.47 -1.67 -9.01
CA PRO A 344 12.18 -1.55 -10.28
C PRO A 344 11.26 -0.94 -11.36
N ALA A 345 11.70 0.17 -11.97
CA ALA A 345 10.87 0.99 -12.84
C ALA A 345 10.09 0.15 -13.91
N PRO A 346 8.75 0.32 -14.02
CA PRO A 346 7.93 -0.56 -14.86
C PRO A 346 8.39 -0.68 -16.31
N THR A 347 8.10 -1.80 -16.95
CA THR A 347 8.27 -1.98 -18.40
C THR A 347 6.93 -1.99 -19.13
N ILE A 348 6.93 -1.55 -20.39
CA ILE A 348 5.77 -1.58 -21.29
C ILE A 348 6.17 -2.12 -22.66
N LYS A 349 5.32 -3.00 -23.22
CA LYS A 349 5.41 -3.51 -24.60
C LYS A 349 4.08 -3.30 -25.32
N LEU A 350 4.14 -2.96 -26.62
CA LEU A 350 2.98 -2.85 -27.49
C LEU A 350 2.67 -4.22 -28.10
N VAL A 351 1.50 -4.79 -27.77
CA VAL A 351 1.09 -6.14 -28.20
C VAL A 351 0.18 -6.11 -29.43
N LYS A 352 -0.72 -5.11 -29.53
CA LYS A 352 -1.56 -4.92 -30.71
C LYS A 352 -1.61 -3.44 -31.09
N SER A 353 -1.52 -3.17 -32.38
CA SER A 353 -1.53 -1.81 -32.94
C SER A 353 -2.30 -1.79 -34.27
N PRO A 354 -2.92 -0.68 -34.66
CA PRO A 354 -3.34 -0.46 -36.05
C PRO A 354 -2.13 -0.42 -37.02
N PRO A 355 -2.35 -0.68 -38.32
CA PRO A 355 -1.38 -0.42 -39.39
C PRO A 355 -0.90 1.05 -39.45
N LYS A 356 0.16 1.34 -40.21
CA LYS A 356 0.69 2.72 -40.38
C LYS A 356 -0.33 3.67 -41.04
N VAL A 357 -1.23 3.14 -41.87
CA VAL A 357 -2.32 3.88 -42.51
C VAL A 357 -3.65 3.17 -42.18
N VAL A 358 -4.67 3.92 -41.77
CA VAL A 358 -6.01 3.40 -41.46
C VAL A 358 -7.10 4.20 -42.15
N ARG A 359 -8.14 3.52 -42.64
CA ARG A 359 -9.34 4.14 -43.23
C ARG A 359 -10.47 4.34 -42.22
N LYS A 360 -10.44 3.62 -41.08
CA LYS A 360 -11.44 3.73 -40.01
C LYS A 360 -11.08 4.88 -39.07
N ARG A 361 -12.08 5.68 -38.68
CA ARG A 361 -11.97 6.74 -37.64
C ARG A 361 -11.92 6.19 -36.20
N ALA A 362 -11.76 4.87 -36.06
CA ALA A 362 -11.59 4.16 -34.80
C ALA A 362 -10.48 3.11 -34.93
N VAL A 363 -9.63 3.00 -33.89
CA VAL A 363 -8.49 2.07 -33.83
C VAL A 363 -8.35 1.48 -32.42
N THR A 364 -7.73 0.31 -32.29
CA THR A 364 -7.55 -0.39 -31.01
C THR A 364 -6.08 -0.69 -30.76
N PHE A 365 -5.64 -0.51 -29.53
CA PHE A 365 -4.30 -0.85 -29.04
C PHE A 365 -4.40 -1.86 -27.89
N LYS A 366 -3.39 -2.73 -27.77
CA LYS A 366 -3.16 -3.55 -26.57
C LYS A 366 -1.72 -3.38 -26.09
N PHE A 367 -1.53 -3.24 -24.79
CA PHE A 367 -0.25 -3.17 -24.10
C PHE A 367 -0.09 -4.35 -23.15
N LYS A 368 1.16 -4.74 -22.88
CA LYS A 368 1.53 -5.59 -21.74
C LYS A 368 2.54 -4.81 -20.90
N GLY A 369 2.32 -4.77 -19.59
CA GLY A 369 3.25 -4.19 -18.63
C GLY A 369 3.94 -5.28 -17.82
N SER A 370 5.01 -4.92 -17.10
CA SER A 370 5.62 -5.76 -16.06
C SER A 370 6.27 -4.87 -15.01
N ALA A 371 5.86 -5.05 -13.76
CA ALA A 371 6.42 -4.53 -12.51
C ALA A 371 5.80 -5.34 -11.35
N ALA A 372 6.45 -5.43 -10.19
CA ALA A 372 5.86 -6.07 -9.00
C ALA A 372 4.55 -5.39 -8.56
N THR A 373 4.52 -4.06 -8.62
CA THR A 373 3.39 -3.23 -8.18
C THR A 373 2.62 -2.63 -9.37
N LEU A 374 2.60 -3.30 -10.54
CA LEU A 374 1.98 -2.76 -11.76
C LEU A 374 0.50 -2.39 -11.56
N LEU A 375 0.19 -1.09 -11.64
CA LEU A 375 -1.16 -0.56 -11.40
C LEU A 375 -1.94 -0.32 -12.71
N GLY A 376 -1.25 0.01 -13.79
CA GLY A 376 -1.89 0.19 -15.09
C GLY A 376 -1.01 0.91 -16.10
N PHE A 377 -1.65 1.76 -16.92
CA PHE A 377 -0.98 2.52 -17.97
C PHE A 377 -1.42 3.99 -17.96
N VAL A 378 -0.55 4.85 -18.48
CA VAL A 378 -0.85 6.25 -18.78
C VAL A 378 -0.69 6.46 -20.27
N CYS A 379 -1.67 7.07 -20.91
CA CYS A 379 -1.73 7.28 -22.35
C CYS A 379 -1.82 8.78 -22.68
N LYS A 380 -1.21 9.19 -23.80
CA LYS A 380 -1.36 10.51 -24.41
C LYS A 380 -1.57 10.37 -25.91
N LEU A 381 -2.70 10.88 -26.40
CA LEU A 381 -2.98 11.02 -27.83
C LEU A 381 -2.57 12.43 -28.29
N ASP A 382 -1.70 12.51 -29.29
CA ASP A 382 -1.27 13.75 -29.94
C ASP A 382 -0.79 14.80 -28.91
N GLY A 383 -1.37 16.02 -28.96
CA GLY A 383 -1.10 17.10 -28.03
C GLY A 383 -1.84 17.01 -26.69
N GLN A 384 -2.82 16.11 -26.54
CA GLN A 384 -3.76 16.09 -25.40
C GLN A 384 -3.08 15.85 -24.03
N LYS A 385 -3.80 16.09 -22.93
CA LYS A 385 -3.33 15.75 -21.58
C LYS A 385 -3.10 14.22 -21.47
N LYS A 386 -2.21 13.82 -20.55
CA LYS A 386 -2.06 12.41 -20.16
C LYS A 386 -3.35 11.95 -19.45
N VAL A 387 -3.79 10.72 -19.70
CA VAL A 387 -4.95 10.11 -19.05
C VAL A 387 -4.63 8.66 -18.64
N ASN A 388 -5.22 8.18 -17.55
CA ASN A 388 -5.06 6.78 -17.13
C ASN A 388 -5.79 5.87 -18.13
N CYS A 389 -5.13 4.79 -18.53
CA CYS A 389 -5.62 3.87 -19.53
C CYS A 389 -5.49 2.39 -19.14
N ALA A 390 -6.43 1.59 -19.62
CA ALA A 390 -6.40 0.13 -19.45
C ALA A 390 -5.39 -0.53 -20.41
N SER A 391 -5.07 -1.80 -20.17
CA SER A 391 -4.21 -2.61 -21.07
C SER A 391 -4.74 -2.71 -22.49
N LYS A 392 -6.07 -2.58 -22.68
CA LYS A 392 -6.75 -2.50 -23.98
C LYS A 392 -7.48 -1.16 -24.07
N ILE A 393 -7.16 -0.38 -25.10
CA ILE A 393 -7.88 0.87 -25.41
C ILE A 393 -8.37 0.89 -26.85
N SER A 394 -9.45 1.62 -27.09
CA SER A 394 -9.86 2.03 -28.43
C SER A 394 -9.92 3.54 -28.52
N ILE A 395 -9.35 4.12 -29.56
CA ILE A 395 -9.45 5.55 -29.84
C ILE A 395 -10.55 5.74 -30.87
N LYS A 396 -11.59 6.51 -30.53
CA LYS A 396 -12.73 6.80 -31.41
C LYS A 396 -12.67 8.26 -31.91
N ARG A 397 -13.46 8.57 -32.94
CA ARG A 397 -13.68 9.93 -33.49
C ARG A 397 -12.42 10.62 -34.06
N LEU A 398 -11.40 9.84 -34.43
CA LEU A 398 -10.18 10.34 -35.06
C LEU A 398 -10.49 11.17 -36.32
N ARG A 399 -9.78 12.28 -36.53
CA ARG A 399 -9.89 13.09 -37.76
C ARG A 399 -8.95 12.51 -38.83
N PRO A 400 -9.14 12.78 -40.14
CA PRO A 400 -8.11 12.50 -41.13
C PRO A 400 -6.82 13.27 -40.79
N GLY A 401 -5.64 12.66 -40.95
CA GLY A 401 -4.37 13.28 -40.59
C GLY A 401 -3.36 12.32 -39.93
N LYS A 402 -2.23 12.87 -39.48
CA LYS A 402 -1.20 12.15 -38.71
C LYS A 402 -1.58 12.16 -37.23
N HIS A 403 -1.48 11.02 -36.58
CA HIS A 403 -1.68 10.83 -35.14
C HIS A 403 -0.50 10.13 -34.49
N THR A 404 -0.25 10.43 -33.22
CA THR A 404 0.78 9.82 -32.37
C THR A 404 0.18 9.42 -31.02
N LEU A 405 0.15 8.13 -30.74
CA LEU A 405 -0.11 7.62 -29.40
C LEU A 405 1.21 7.43 -28.66
N LYS A 406 1.28 7.96 -27.43
CA LYS A 406 2.34 7.66 -26.46
C LYS A 406 1.73 6.92 -25.27
N ALA A 407 2.37 5.87 -24.78
CA ALA A 407 1.93 5.13 -23.60
C ALA A 407 3.10 4.70 -22.71
N TRP A 408 2.83 4.64 -21.41
CA TRP A 408 3.74 4.24 -20.34
C TRP A 408 3.04 3.24 -19.43
N ALA A 409 3.78 2.30 -18.84
CA ALA A 409 3.28 1.56 -17.68
C ALA A 409 3.47 2.42 -16.43
N VAL A 410 2.64 2.20 -15.41
CA VAL A 410 2.72 2.86 -14.11
C VAL A 410 2.42 1.87 -12.99
N ASP A 411 3.12 2.00 -11.88
CA ASP A 411 2.94 1.16 -10.68
C ASP A 411 2.11 1.85 -9.59
N GLN A 412 1.95 1.19 -8.43
CA GLN A 412 1.11 1.65 -7.33
C GLN A 412 1.61 2.92 -6.61
N THR A 413 2.89 3.28 -6.76
CA THR A 413 3.46 4.52 -6.22
C THR A 413 3.48 5.67 -7.23
N GLY A 414 3.24 5.36 -8.51
CA GLY A 414 3.24 6.33 -9.61
C GLY A 414 4.55 6.43 -10.38
N HIS A 415 5.51 5.51 -10.15
CA HIS A 415 6.68 5.39 -11.00
C HIS A 415 6.27 4.96 -12.40
N MET A 416 6.66 5.77 -13.39
CA MET A 416 6.35 5.53 -14.81
C MET A 416 7.50 4.79 -15.50
N SER A 417 7.16 3.96 -16.49
CA SER A 417 8.16 3.23 -17.27
C SER A 417 9.18 4.16 -17.96
N LYS A 418 10.48 3.95 -17.71
CA LYS A 418 11.58 4.75 -18.34
C LYS A 418 11.46 4.78 -19.86
N LYS A 419 11.17 3.61 -20.47
CA LYS A 419 10.81 3.48 -21.89
C LYS A 419 9.31 3.73 -22.08
N LYS A 420 8.95 4.39 -23.18
CA LYS A 420 7.56 4.66 -23.59
C LYS A 420 7.27 4.02 -24.94
N VAL A 421 6.07 3.47 -25.10
CA VAL A 421 5.56 3.10 -26.43
C VAL A 421 5.26 4.40 -27.19
N VAL A 422 5.72 4.51 -28.44
CA VAL A 422 5.36 5.59 -29.35
C VAL A 422 4.87 4.98 -30.67
N ARG A 423 3.60 5.18 -31.01
CA ARG A 423 3.03 4.72 -32.29
C ARG A 423 2.50 5.88 -33.11
N ARG A 424 3.11 6.12 -34.27
CA ARG A 424 2.65 7.07 -35.29
C ARG A 424 1.82 6.35 -36.36
N PHE A 425 0.64 6.87 -36.67
CA PHE A 425 -0.25 6.33 -37.71
C PHE A 425 -0.97 7.48 -38.44
N ARG A 426 -1.45 7.23 -39.66
CA ARG A 426 -2.21 8.20 -40.46
C ARG A 426 -3.63 7.69 -40.69
N VAL A 427 -4.63 8.50 -40.37
CA VAL A 427 -6.02 8.27 -40.77
C VAL A 427 -6.22 8.92 -42.13
N VAL A 428 -6.71 8.17 -43.11
CA VAL A 428 -7.07 8.68 -44.44
C VAL A 428 -8.58 8.64 -44.61
N VAL A 429 -9.09 9.55 -45.43
CA VAL A 429 -10.49 9.52 -45.86
C VAL A 429 -10.72 8.20 -46.64
N PRO A 430 -11.84 7.50 -46.46
CA PRO A 430 -12.23 6.43 -47.37
C PRO A 430 -12.26 6.97 -48.81
N ARG A 431 -11.69 6.23 -49.77
CA ARG A 431 -12.05 6.48 -51.17
C ARG A 431 -13.56 6.21 -51.29
N ARG A 432 -14.29 7.16 -51.88
CA ARG A 432 -15.66 6.92 -52.35
C ARG A 432 -15.61 5.88 -53.47
#